data_AF-A0A8H2K534-F1
#
_entry.id   AF-A0A8H2K534-F1
#
_cell.length_a   1.000
_cell.length_b   1.000
_cell.length_c   1.000
_cell.angle_alpha   90.00
_cell.angle_beta   90.00
_cell.angle_gamma   90.00
#
_symmetry.space_group_name_H-M   'P 1'
#
loop_
_entity.id
_entity.type
_entity.pdbx_description
1 polymer ?
#
loop_
_entity_poly.entity_id
_entity_poly.type
_entity_poly.pdbx_seq_one_letter_code
_entity_poly.pdbx_strand_id
1 'polypeptide(L)'
;MPDVTSDDAATNEVFAAYGRAMHGAQTLEFWLRILVTVNRTVSKTFSSEGELERAVETLSTSTMGTVVSALRSLVHDPELEAQLARAVTERNRLAHKFFGEWADIWNGSETDARMIQDANRVRNIFDEAVRNLTSTIGTHLATIGSNPDEFIPGLNQRIADVQTGDRAPLGHV
;
A
#
# COMPACT_ATOMS: atom_id res chain seq x y z
N MET A 1 8.39 22.81 25.43
CA MET A 1 8.86 21.47 25.02
C MET A 1 9.80 20.99 26.11
N PRO A 2 9.57 19.82 26.72
CA PRO A 2 10.55 19.24 27.62
C PRO A 2 11.80 18.86 26.82
N ASP A 3 12.95 19.03 27.46
CA ASP A 3 14.29 18.79 26.95
C ASP A 3 14.48 17.28 26.70
N VAL A 4 14.54 16.89 25.42
CA VAL A 4 14.73 15.49 25.00
C VAL A 4 16.20 15.15 25.20
N THR A 5 16.54 14.75 26.43
CA THR A 5 17.85 14.17 26.78
C THR A 5 17.70 12.69 27.14
N SER A 6 16.76 11.99 26.49
CA SER A 6 16.71 10.52 26.47
C SER A 6 17.65 10.00 25.38
N ASP A 7 18.68 9.28 25.82
CA ASP A 7 19.68 8.53 25.03
C ASP A 7 19.36 8.48 23.53
N ASP A 8 20.06 9.32 22.74
CA ASP A 8 19.75 9.59 21.32
C ASP A 8 19.52 8.32 20.50
N ALA A 9 20.18 7.22 20.88
CA ALA A 9 20.01 5.90 20.28
C ALA A 9 18.59 5.32 20.43
N ALA A 10 18.00 5.34 21.62
CA ALA A 10 16.67 4.79 21.88
C ALA A 10 15.58 5.61 21.17
N THR A 11 15.70 6.94 21.22
CA THR A 11 14.83 7.85 20.47
C THR A 11 14.89 7.58 18.96
N ASN A 12 16.11 7.38 18.42
CA ASN A 12 16.31 7.01 17.02
C ASN A 12 15.66 5.66 16.66
N GLU A 13 15.67 4.68 17.57
CA GLU A 13 15.02 3.39 17.35
C GLU A 13 13.49 3.51 17.25
N VAL A 14 12.86 4.37 18.07
CA VAL A 14 11.42 4.67 17.98
C VAL A 14 11.08 5.26 16.61
N PHE A 15 11.82 6.28 16.16
CA PHE A 15 11.61 6.89 14.85
C PHE A 15 11.84 5.89 13.71
N ALA A 16 12.86 5.04 13.82
CA ALA A 16 13.13 4.01 12.83
C ALA A 16 12.00 2.95 12.79
N ALA A 17 11.45 2.55 13.94
CA ALA A 17 10.33 1.63 14.01
C ALA A 17 9.06 2.25 13.38
N TYR A 18 8.75 3.50 13.71
CA TYR A 18 7.67 4.26 13.08
C TYR A 18 7.86 4.36 11.56
N GLY A 19 9.05 4.72 11.09
CA GLY A 19 9.37 4.85 9.67
C GLY A 19 9.18 3.54 8.91
N ARG A 20 9.60 2.40 9.49
CA ARG A 20 9.36 1.07 8.92
C ARG A 20 7.87 0.73 8.83
N ALA A 21 7.09 1.07 9.85
CA ALA A 21 5.64 0.87 9.83
C ALA A 21 4.96 1.74 8.76
N MET A 22 5.37 3.01 8.62
CA MET A 22 4.84 3.90 7.59
C MET A 22 5.23 3.44 6.17
N HIS A 23 6.45 2.97 5.98
CA HIS A 23 6.88 2.35 4.74
C HIS A 23 6.01 1.11 4.40
N GLY A 24 5.68 0.28 5.40
CA GLY A 24 4.74 -0.83 5.23
C GLY A 24 3.35 -0.35 4.75
N ALA A 25 2.83 0.74 5.31
CA ALA A 25 1.58 1.33 4.87
C ALA A 25 1.64 1.80 3.40
N GLN A 26 2.71 2.50 3.02
CA GLN A 26 2.93 2.95 1.63
C GLN A 26 3.07 1.77 0.65
N THR A 27 3.73 0.70 1.08
CA THR A 27 3.85 -0.55 0.31
C THR A 27 2.48 -1.17 0.07
N LEU A 28 1.62 -1.21 1.10
CA LEU A 28 0.23 -1.65 0.94
C LEU A 28 -0.55 -0.76 -0.03
N GLU A 29 -0.45 0.56 0.10
CA GLU A 29 -1.09 1.51 -0.84
C GLU A 29 -0.69 1.24 -2.29
N PHE A 30 0.60 0.99 -2.54
CA PHE A 30 1.09 0.62 -3.86
C PHE A 30 0.42 -0.65 -4.39
N TRP A 31 0.45 -1.75 -3.62
CA TRP A 31 -0.13 -3.01 -4.07
C TRP A 31 -1.65 -2.96 -4.25
N LEU A 32 -2.36 -2.15 -3.46
CA LEU A 32 -3.79 -1.95 -3.63
C LEU A 32 -4.11 -1.31 -4.99
N ARG A 33 -3.30 -0.32 -5.41
CA ARG A 33 -3.43 0.27 -6.75
C ARG A 33 -3.15 -0.76 -7.84
N ILE A 34 -2.14 -1.62 -7.66
CA ILE A 34 -1.86 -2.72 -8.60
C ILE A 34 -3.06 -3.66 -8.70
N LEU A 35 -3.67 -4.10 -7.58
CA LEU A 35 -4.82 -4.98 -7.64
C LEU A 35 -6.02 -4.34 -8.36
N VAL A 36 -6.32 -3.06 -8.10
CA VAL A 36 -7.41 -2.37 -8.81
C VAL A 36 -7.15 -2.35 -10.32
N THR A 37 -5.92 -2.04 -10.73
CA THR A 37 -5.53 -2.03 -12.14
C THR A 37 -5.66 -3.41 -12.77
N VAL A 38 -5.10 -4.44 -12.14
CA VAL A 38 -5.18 -5.84 -12.60
C VAL A 38 -6.64 -6.28 -12.73
N ASN A 39 -7.47 -6.04 -11.71
CA ASN A 39 -8.87 -6.45 -11.75
C ASN A 39 -9.63 -5.74 -12.88
N ARG A 40 -9.39 -4.43 -13.09
CA ARG A 40 -10.00 -3.70 -14.21
C ARG A 40 -9.55 -4.23 -15.56
N THR A 41 -8.27 -4.59 -15.70
CA THR A 41 -7.72 -5.19 -16.92
C THR A 41 -8.34 -6.56 -17.20
N VAL A 42 -8.38 -7.45 -16.20
CA VAL A 42 -8.93 -8.81 -16.31
C VAL A 42 -10.44 -8.77 -16.61
N SER A 43 -11.18 -7.92 -15.90
CA SER A 43 -12.64 -7.81 -16.03
C SER A 43 -13.08 -7.02 -17.27
N LYS A 44 -12.15 -6.43 -18.04
CA LYS A 44 -12.42 -5.52 -19.16
C LYS A 44 -13.41 -4.40 -18.80
N THR A 45 -13.38 -3.94 -17.55
CA THR A 45 -14.23 -2.85 -17.06
C THR A 45 -13.62 -1.50 -17.42
N PHE A 46 -13.44 -1.26 -18.72
CA PHE A 46 -13.03 0.01 -19.31
C PHE A 46 -13.46 0.01 -20.78
N SER A 47 -13.93 1.15 -21.27
CA SER A 47 -14.44 1.31 -22.64
C SER A 47 -13.31 1.60 -23.65
N SER A 48 -12.16 2.08 -23.16
CA SER A 48 -10.97 2.35 -23.96
C SER A 48 -9.70 2.37 -23.11
N GLU A 49 -8.54 2.20 -23.75
CA GLU A 49 -7.23 2.26 -23.09
C GLU A 49 -7.00 3.60 -22.36
N GLY A 50 -7.40 4.73 -22.97
CA GLY A 50 -7.31 6.05 -22.33
C GLY A 50 -8.29 6.26 -21.17
N GLU A 51 -9.32 5.42 -21.00
CA GLU A 51 -10.13 5.38 -19.78
C GLU A 51 -9.38 4.66 -18.66
N LEU A 52 -8.75 3.53 -18.97
CA LEU A 52 -7.93 2.76 -18.02
C LEU A 52 -6.76 3.61 -17.50
N GLU A 53 -6.09 4.33 -18.38
CA GLU A 53 -4.95 5.19 -18.05
C GLU A 53 -5.31 6.31 -17.06
N ARG A 54 -6.37 7.09 -17.35
CA ARG A 54 -6.89 8.12 -16.44
C ARG A 54 -7.31 7.55 -15.10
N ALA A 55 -7.86 6.33 -15.11
CA ALA A 55 -8.21 5.60 -13.90
C ALA A 55 -6.98 5.26 -13.06
N VAL A 56 -5.90 4.78 -13.68
CA VAL A 56 -4.62 4.50 -13.02
C VAL A 56 -4.01 5.77 -12.44
N GLU A 57 -4.00 6.86 -13.22
CA GLU A 57 -3.50 8.16 -12.77
C GLU A 57 -4.29 8.70 -11.57
N THR A 58 -5.62 8.61 -11.61
CA THR A 58 -6.50 9.00 -10.49
C THR A 58 -6.20 8.18 -9.23
N LEU A 59 -5.97 6.86 -9.37
CA LEU A 59 -5.63 5.99 -8.24
C LEU A 59 -4.26 6.30 -7.65
N SER A 60 -3.30 6.75 -8.47
CA SER A 60 -1.95 7.09 -8.03
C SER A 60 -1.91 8.24 -7.01
N THR A 61 -2.84 9.18 -7.13
CA THR A 61 -2.97 10.35 -6.23
C THR A 61 -4.03 10.16 -5.13
N SER A 62 -4.77 9.04 -5.18
CA SER A 62 -5.85 8.75 -4.24
C SER A 62 -5.34 8.28 -2.87
N THR A 63 -6.11 8.61 -1.82
CA THR A 63 -5.88 8.11 -0.46
C THR A 63 -6.13 6.61 -0.37
N MET A 64 -5.51 5.93 0.61
CA MET A 64 -5.73 4.49 0.82
C MET A 64 -7.20 4.13 1.02
N GLY A 65 -7.96 4.97 1.72
CA GLY A 65 -9.41 4.77 1.91
C GLY A 65 -10.19 4.78 0.59
N THR A 66 -9.83 5.71 -0.32
CA THR A 66 -10.43 5.77 -1.66
C THR A 66 -10.12 4.50 -2.47
N VAL A 67 -8.87 4.02 -2.44
CA VAL A 67 -8.46 2.81 -3.17
C VAL A 67 -9.17 1.56 -2.61
N VAL A 68 -9.28 1.42 -1.29
CA VAL A 68 -10.02 0.31 -0.66
C VAL A 68 -11.51 0.36 -1.00
N SER A 69 -12.11 1.55 -1.07
CA SER A 69 -13.51 1.68 -1.50
C SER A 69 -13.71 1.22 -2.94
N ALA A 70 -12.77 1.53 -3.85
CA ALA A 70 -12.81 1.04 -5.23
C ALA A 70 -12.64 -0.49 -5.28
N LEU A 71 -11.85 -1.07 -4.38
CA LEU A 71 -11.64 -2.52 -4.30
C LEU A 71 -12.88 -3.31 -3.89
N ARG A 72 -13.69 -2.78 -2.96
CA ARG A 72 -14.95 -3.43 -2.55
C ARG A 72 -15.92 -3.68 -3.70
N SER A 73 -15.93 -2.79 -4.69
CA SER A 73 -16.74 -3.01 -5.91
C SER A 73 -16.18 -4.08 -6.84
N LEU A 74 -14.92 -4.49 -6.67
CA LEU A 74 -14.17 -5.33 -7.60
C LEU A 74 -13.87 -6.74 -7.06
N VAL A 75 -13.78 -6.87 -5.74
CA VAL A 75 -13.47 -8.14 -5.04
C VAL A 75 -14.49 -8.33 -3.93
N HIS A 76 -15.13 -9.49 -3.86
CA HIS A 76 -16.12 -9.84 -2.84
C HIS A 76 -15.54 -10.92 -1.93
N ASP A 77 -14.48 -10.56 -1.21
CA ASP A 77 -13.81 -11.41 -0.22
C ASP A 77 -13.93 -10.76 1.16
N PRO A 78 -14.84 -11.26 2.03
CA PRO A 78 -15.07 -10.68 3.36
C PRO A 78 -13.84 -10.68 4.26
N GLU A 79 -12.93 -11.65 4.11
CA GLU A 79 -11.73 -11.74 4.94
C GLU A 79 -10.71 -10.69 4.51
N LEU A 80 -10.48 -10.55 3.21
CA LEU A 80 -9.65 -9.49 2.65
C LEU A 80 -10.22 -8.11 3.00
N GLU A 81 -11.52 -7.90 2.88
CA GLU A 81 -12.17 -6.63 3.24
C GLU A 81 -11.96 -6.26 4.72
N ALA A 82 -12.12 -7.22 5.63
CA ALA A 82 -11.89 -7.01 7.06
C ALA A 82 -10.41 -6.70 7.35
N GLN A 83 -9.49 -7.38 6.65
CA GLN A 83 -8.06 -7.10 6.76
C GLN A 83 -7.70 -5.69 6.26
N LEU A 84 -8.20 -5.29 5.09
CA LEU A 84 -7.95 -3.97 4.52
C LEU A 84 -8.58 -2.85 5.36
N ALA A 85 -9.77 -3.07 5.92
CA ALA A 85 -10.38 -2.12 6.85
C ALA A 85 -9.49 -1.87 8.08
N ARG A 86 -8.96 -2.94 8.69
CA ARG A 86 -8.00 -2.85 9.81
C ARG A 86 -6.74 -2.09 9.41
N ALA A 87 -6.17 -2.38 8.24
CA ALA A 87 -5.00 -1.68 7.74
C ALA A 87 -5.25 -0.18 7.51
N VAL A 88 -6.41 0.20 6.96
CA VAL A 88 -6.81 1.62 6.82
C VAL A 88 -6.90 2.32 8.16
N THR A 89 -7.52 1.69 9.15
CA THR A 89 -7.60 2.24 10.51
C THR A 89 -6.21 2.47 11.09
N GLU A 90 -5.31 1.48 10.99
CA GLU A 90 -3.97 1.60 11.56
C GLU A 90 -3.09 2.61 10.82
N ARG A 91 -3.18 2.70 9.49
CA ARG A 91 -2.47 3.73 8.72
C ARG A 91 -2.91 5.13 9.13
N ASN A 92 -4.23 5.34 9.30
CA ASN A 92 -4.75 6.64 9.74
C ASN A 92 -4.32 6.97 11.17
N ARG A 93 -4.31 5.98 12.07
CA ARG A 93 -3.77 6.16 13.43
C ARG A 93 -2.28 6.51 13.37
N LEU A 94 -1.50 5.78 12.59
CA LEU A 94 -0.06 5.99 12.46
C LEU A 94 0.26 7.41 11.94
N ALA A 95 -0.42 7.83 10.88
CA ALA A 95 -0.20 9.12 10.23
C ALA A 95 -0.66 10.33 11.06
N HIS A 96 -1.69 10.19 11.91
CA HIS A 96 -2.33 11.33 12.57
C HIS A 96 -2.21 11.34 14.08
N LYS A 97 -1.99 10.19 14.71
CA LYS A 97 -2.15 10.02 16.16
C LYS A 97 -0.97 9.38 16.85
N PHE A 98 -0.10 8.65 16.16
CA PHE A 98 0.96 7.84 16.79
C PHE A 98 1.71 8.61 17.87
N PHE A 99 2.47 9.65 17.52
CA PHE A 99 3.23 10.41 18.53
C PHE A 99 2.33 11.19 19.50
N GLY A 100 1.13 11.58 19.09
CA GLY A 100 0.16 12.25 19.97
C GLY A 100 -0.35 11.34 21.08
N GLU A 101 -0.54 10.04 20.81
CA GLU A 101 -0.98 9.04 21.80
C GLU A 101 0.07 8.80 22.90
N TRP A 102 1.35 9.06 22.60
CA TRP A 102 2.47 8.88 23.53
C TRP A 102 2.93 10.19 24.18
N ALA A 103 2.49 11.35 23.69
CA ALA A 103 3.05 12.65 24.07
C ALA A 103 3.08 12.93 25.58
N ASP A 104 2.06 12.50 26.31
CA ASP A 104 1.95 12.73 27.76
C ASP A 104 2.73 11.72 28.61
N ILE A 105 3.11 10.58 28.03
CA ILE A 105 3.70 9.44 28.76
C ILE A 105 5.09 9.06 28.27
N TRP A 106 5.58 9.61 27.16
CA TRP A 106 6.90 9.32 26.59
C TRP A 106 7.99 9.96 27.44
N ASN A 107 8.59 9.18 28.34
CA ASN A 107 9.49 9.67 29.37
C ASN A 107 10.69 8.75 29.69
N GLY A 108 10.95 7.73 28.86
CA GLY A 108 12.13 6.89 28.98
C GLY A 108 12.02 5.53 28.29
N SER A 109 12.99 4.68 28.57
CA SER A 109 13.22 3.41 27.87
C SER A 109 12.04 2.43 27.89
N GLU A 110 11.25 2.41 28.98
CA GLU A 110 10.03 1.59 29.03
C GLU A 110 8.99 2.06 28.00
N THR A 111 8.81 3.37 27.88
CA THR A 111 7.89 3.95 26.89
C THR A 111 8.42 3.80 25.46
N ASP A 112 9.75 3.90 25.26
CA ASP A 112 10.38 3.63 23.97
C ASP A 112 10.09 2.19 23.50
N ALA A 113 10.31 1.20 24.38
CA ALA A 113 10.07 -0.20 24.07
C ALA A 113 8.61 -0.47 23.68
N ARG A 114 7.66 0.17 24.37
CA ARG A 114 6.22 0.06 24.05
C ARG A 114 5.86 0.71 22.72
N MET A 115 6.42 1.87 22.42
CA MET A 115 6.25 2.55 21.12
C MET A 115 6.80 1.70 19.97
N ILE A 116 8.00 1.14 20.13
CA ILE A 116 8.61 0.23 19.15
C ILE A 116 7.76 -1.02 18.95
N GLN A 117 7.25 -1.61 20.03
CA GLN A 117 6.37 -2.77 19.96
C GLN A 117 5.07 -2.44 19.20
N ASP A 118 4.44 -1.30 19.47
CA ASP A 118 3.23 -0.87 18.75
C ASP A 118 3.51 -0.62 17.26
N ALA A 119 4.59 0.07 16.92
CA ALA A 119 4.99 0.28 15.53
C ALA A 119 5.25 -1.04 14.79
N ASN A 120 5.94 -2.00 15.43
CA ASN A 120 6.19 -3.32 14.86
C ASN A 120 4.89 -4.14 14.70
N ARG A 121 3.96 -4.06 15.64
CA ARG A 121 2.63 -4.69 15.53
C ARG A 121 1.89 -4.15 14.31
N VAL A 122 1.85 -2.83 14.14
CA VAL A 122 1.20 -2.19 12.99
C VAL A 122 1.87 -2.58 11.67
N ARG A 123 3.20 -2.59 11.63
CA ARG A 123 3.95 -3.07 10.46
C ARG A 123 3.54 -4.49 10.07
N ASN A 124 3.41 -5.41 11.03
CA ASN A 124 3.01 -6.79 10.75
C ASN A 124 1.63 -6.87 10.09
N ILE A 125 0.69 -6.01 10.49
CA ILE A 125 -0.64 -5.91 9.85
C ILE A 125 -0.50 -5.53 8.37
N PHE A 126 0.36 -4.56 8.04
CA PHE A 126 0.61 -4.19 6.65
C PHE A 126 1.31 -5.29 5.86
N ASP A 127 2.35 -5.90 6.42
CA ASP A 127 3.10 -6.97 5.76
C ASP A 127 2.20 -8.18 5.47
N GLU A 128 1.28 -8.51 6.38
CA GLU A 128 0.27 -9.56 6.18
C GLU A 128 -0.75 -9.20 5.10
N ALA A 129 -1.27 -7.96 5.12
CA ALA A 129 -2.18 -7.48 4.09
C ALA A 129 -1.53 -7.52 2.71
N VAL A 130 -0.25 -7.10 2.60
CA VAL A 130 0.51 -7.16 1.35
C VAL A 130 0.66 -8.59 0.86
N ARG A 131 1.04 -9.55 1.73
CA ARG A 131 1.18 -10.96 1.33
C ARG A 131 -0.12 -11.56 0.79
N ASN A 132 -1.24 -11.29 1.44
CA ASN A 132 -2.55 -11.80 1.01
C ASN A 132 -2.99 -11.14 -0.31
N LEU A 133 -2.70 -9.85 -0.45
CA LEU A 133 -3.00 -9.08 -1.65
C LEU A 133 -2.18 -9.55 -2.86
N THR A 134 -0.87 -9.78 -2.70
CA THR A 134 -0.01 -10.29 -3.78
C THR A 134 -0.39 -11.70 -4.19
N SER A 135 -0.82 -12.55 -3.25
CA SER A 135 -1.38 -13.88 -3.56
C SER A 135 -2.66 -13.78 -4.40
N THR A 136 -3.56 -12.84 -4.05
CA THR A 136 -4.79 -12.57 -4.81
C THR A 136 -4.46 -12.09 -6.23
N ILE A 137 -3.52 -11.15 -6.38
CA ILE A 137 -3.04 -10.66 -7.68
C ILE A 137 -2.46 -11.83 -8.49
N GLY A 138 -1.61 -12.67 -7.90
CA GLY A 138 -1.02 -13.83 -8.57
C GLY A 138 -2.08 -14.79 -9.11
N THR A 139 -3.15 -15.03 -8.35
CA THR A 139 -4.29 -15.85 -8.79
C THR A 139 -5.01 -15.25 -9.99
N HIS A 140 -5.26 -13.93 -9.98
CA HIS A 140 -5.87 -13.23 -11.11
C HIS A 140 -4.97 -13.23 -12.36
N LEU A 141 -3.66 -13.04 -12.19
CA LEU A 141 -2.70 -13.03 -13.30
C LEU A 141 -2.53 -14.43 -13.93
N ALA A 142 -2.51 -15.48 -13.11
CA ALA A 142 -2.51 -16.86 -13.61
C ALA A 142 -3.76 -17.18 -14.45
N THR A 143 -4.91 -16.60 -14.11
CA THR A 143 -6.17 -16.78 -14.86
C THR A 143 -6.08 -16.24 -16.29
N ILE A 144 -5.26 -15.20 -16.52
CA ILE A 144 -5.04 -14.60 -17.84
C ILE A 144 -3.72 -15.05 -18.50
N GLY A 145 -3.06 -16.07 -17.94
CA GLY A 145 -1.81 -16.62 -18.47
C GLY A 145 -0.60 -15.69 -18.35
N SER A 146 -0.61 -14.72 -17.44
CA SER A 146 0.50 -13.79 -17.20
C SER A 146 1.21 -14.08 -15.87
N ASN A 147 2.54 -13.97 -15.84
CA ASN A 147 3.33 -14.07 -14.61
C ASN A 147 3.43 -12.68 -13.93
N PRO A 148 3.21 -12.53 -12.61
CA PRO A 148 3.49 -11.31 -11.85
C PRO A 148 4.85 -10.66 -12.16
N ASP A 149 5.91 -11.46 -12.29
CA ASP A 149 7.28 -10.97 -12.55
C ASP A 149 7.46 -10.39 -13.96
N GLU A 150 6.57 -10.73 -14.89
CA GLU A 150 6.55 -10.22 -16.27
C GLU A 150 5.53 -9.07 -16.40
N PHE A 151 4.41 -9.17 -15.70
CA PHE A 151 3.32 -8.21 -15.72
C PHE A 151 3.69 -6.90 -15.01
N ILE A 152 4.38 -6.95 -13.86
CA ILE A 152 4.71 -5.74 -13.08
C ILE A 152 5.72 -4.82 -13.80
N PRO A 153 6.84 -5.34 -14.37
CA PRO A 153 7.71 -4.52 -15.22
C PRO A 153 7.00 -4.02 -16.47
N GLY A 154 6.18 -4.86 -17.12
CA GLY A 154 5.37 -4.46 -18.28
C GLY A 154 4.31 -3.40 -17.96
N LEU A 155 3.77 -3.39 -16.75
CA LEU A 155 2.86 -2.36 -16.26
C LEU A 155 3.59 -1.03 -16.05
N ASN A 156 4.78 -1.06 -15.45
CA ASN A 156 5.62 0.13 -15.29
C ASN A 156 6.08 0.68 -16.65
N GLN A 157 6.43 -0.18 -17.60
CA GLN A 157 6.76 0.23 -18.97
C GLN A 157 5.53 0.83 -19.67
N ARG A 158 4.35 0.21 -19.57
CA ARG A 158 3.10 0.78 -20.11
C ARG A 158 2.72 2.11 -19.49
N ILE A 159 2.97 2.29 -18.19
CA ILE A 159 2.79 3.56 -17.48
C ILE A 159 3.84 4.59 -17.93
N ALA A 160 5.07 4.17 -18.20
CA ALA A 160 6.16 5.05 -18.66
C ALA A 160 5.99 5.46 -20.14
N ASP A 161 5.59 4.55 -21.03
CA ASP A 161 5.32 4.80 -22.46
C ASP A 161 4.15 5.78 -22.64
N VAL A 162 3.16 5.67 -21.75
CA VAL A 162 2.08 6.64 -21.57
C VAL A 162 2.61 8.02 -21.16
N GLN A 163 3.60 8.09 -20.27
CA GLN A 163 4.19 9.34 -19.79
C GLN A 163 5.17 9.98 -20.79
N THR A 164 5.82 9.20 -21.66
CA THR A 164 6.80 9.69 -22.64
C THR A 164 6.21 9.91 -24.04
N GLY A 165 4.99 9.44 -24.30
CA GLY A 165 4.30 9.65 -25.58
C GLY A 165 4.86 8.85 -26.76
N ASP A 166 5.65 7.80 -26.49
CA ASP A 166 6.26 6.98 -27.54
C ASP A 166 5.46 5.67 -27.72
N ARG A 167 4.51 5.68 -28.65
CA ARG A 167 3.84 4.45 -29.09
C ARG A 167 4.83 3.61 -29.89
N ALA A 168 5.45 2.62 -29.26
CA ALA A 168 6.11 1.55 -30.00
C ALA A 168 5.06 0.76 -30.82
N PRO A 169 5.32 0.47 -32.12
CA PRO A 169 4.35 -0.18 -32.98
C PRO A 169 4.14 -1.63 -32.57
N LEU A 170 2.86 -2.05 -32.58
CA LEU A 170 2.41 -3.41 -32.33
C LEU A 170 3.14 -4.40 -33.26
N GLY A 171 4.10 -5.13 -32.70
CA GLY A 171 4.67 -6.31 -33.34
C GLY A 171 3.73 -7.49 -33.18
N HIS A 172 3.12 -7.91 -34.29
CA HIS A 172 2.48 -9.22 -34.41
C HIS A 172 3.48 -10.33 -34.14
N VAL A 173 3.14 -11.25 -33.23
CA VAL A 173 3.11 -12.71 -33.46
C VAL A 173 1.99 -13.30 -32.61
#